data_AF-A0A971FRF6-F1
#
_entry.id   AF-A0A971FRF6-F1
#
_cell.length_a   1.000
_cell.length_b   1.000
_cell.length_c   1.000
_cell.angle_alpha   90.00
_cell.angle_beta   90.00
_cell.angle_gamma   90.00
#
_symmetry.space_group_name_H-M   'P 1'
#
loop_
_entity.id
_entity.type
_entity.pdbx_description
1 polymer ?
#
loop_
_entity_poly.entity_id
_entity_poly.type
_entity_poly.pdbx_seq_one_letter_code
_entity_poly.pdbx_strand_id
1 'polypeptide(L)'
;MDIKGHQTIYRDGEYVAFPNLAHLPDGSVICAFRHALERQKEFGRVTHIDPTARDVFVVSRDGGKTFDSELNVIVDDPDMSDQDPCVNVLTDGRIIVTYFRWALVPVGKGPETWGEDLFKRFGRTLHNRYDCYSDGVCYSISDDNGTTWRQMSVLKPDGFVKG
;
A
#
# COMPACT_ATOMS: atom_id res chain seq x y z
N MET A 1 -12.52 22.28 -17.69
CA MET A 1 -11.44 21.27 -17.57
C MET A 1 -11.24 20.68 -18.95
N ASP A 2 -10.04 20.78 -19.51
CA ASP A 2 -9.70 20.28 -20.85
C ASP A 2 -8.68 19.15 -20.71
N ILE A 3 -9.01 17.95 -21.19
CA ILE A 3 -8.14 16.77 -21.08
C ILE A 3 -7.03 16.91 -22.13
N LYS A 4 -5.79 17.03 -21.67
CA LYS A 4 -4.62 17.22 -22.56
C LYS A 4 -4.12 15.93 -23.20
N GLY A 5 -4.42 14.78 -22.62
CA GLY A 5 -4.00 13.49 -23.14
C GLY A 5 -4.07 12.37 -22.10
N HIS A 6 -3.55 11.21 -22.48
CA HIS A 6 -3.38 10.05 -21.61
C HIS A 6 -1.92 9.61 -21.56
N GLN A 7 -1.48 9.05 -20.44
CA GLN A 7 -0.14 8.51 -20.28
C GLN A 7 -0.20 7.29 -19.35
N THR A 8 0.58 6.27 -19.68
CA THR A 8 0.87 5.18 -18.73
C THR A 8 2.02 5.63 -17.84
N ILE A 9 1.79 5.69 -16.53
CA ILE A 9 2.84 5.98 -15.54
C ILE A 9 3.67 4.73 -15.26
N TYR A 10 3.00 3.60 -15.02
CA TYR A 10 3.65 2.33 -14.71
C TYR A 10 2.81 1.15 -15.20
N ARG A 11 3.49 0.07 -15.64
CA ARG A 11 2.88 -1.22 -15.98
C ARG A 11 3.98 -2.28 -16.08
N ASP A 12 3.80 -3.40 -15.40
CA ASP A 12 4.70 -4.56 -15.43
C ASP A 12 3.97 -5.91 -15.56
N GLY A 13 2.64 -5.89 -15.60
CA GLY A 13 1.81 -7.11 -15.70
C GLY A 13 1.33 -7.64 -14.35
N GLU A 14 1.74 -7.00 -13.25
CA GLU A 14 1.26 -7.27 -11.90
C GLU A 14 0.03 -6.42 -11.55
N TYR A 15 -0.54 -6.67 -10.36
CA TYR A 15 -1.70 -5.94 -9.87
C TYR A 15 -1.26 -4.63 -9.20
N VAL A 16 -1.22 -3.57 -10.03
CA VAL A 16 -0.82 -2.21 -9.65
C VAL A 16 -2.05 -1.33 -9.46
N ALA A 17 -2.24 -0.77 -8.27
CA ALA A 17 -3.47 -0.06 -7.92
C ALA A 17 -3.27 1.08 -6.91
N PHE A 18 -4.32 1.90 -6.76
CA PHE A 18 -4.45 2.94 -5.73
C PHE A 18 -3.33 4.00 -5.75
N PRO A 19 -3.11 4.68 -6.90
CA PRO A 19 -2.02 5.63 -7.03
C PRO A 19 -2.27 6.93 -6.27
N ASN A 20 -1.19 7.53 -5.78
CA ASN A 20 -1.15 8.87 -5.22
C ASN A 20 0.12 9.61 -5.69
N LEU A 21 -0.02 10.88 -6.06
CA LEU A 21 1.08 11.67 -6.61
C LEU A 21 1.34 12.92 -5.77
N ALA A 22 2.62 13.26 -5.60
CA ALA A 22 3.03 14.50 -4.94
C ALA A 22 4.29 15.09 -5.57
N HIS A 23 4.36 16.42 -5.64
CA HIS A 23 5.59 17.14 -5.98
C HIS A 23 6.52 17.17 -4.77
N LEU A 24 7.80 16.89 -5.00
CA LEU A 24 8.86 17.05 -4.01
C LEU A 24 9.46 18.47 -4.06
N PRO A 25 10.17 18.89 -3.00
CA PRO A 25 10.79 20.21 -2.95
C PRO A 25 11.83 20.47 -4.07
N ASP A 26 12.45 19.43 -4.61
CA ASP A 26 13.40 19.52 -5.72
C ASP A 26 12.75 19.62 -7.11
N GLY A 27 11.41 19.62 -7.17
CA GLY A 27 10.63 19.70 -8.41
C GLY A 27 10.32 18.35 -9.06
N SER A 28 10.88 17.25 -8.55
CA SER A 28 10.49 15.91 -8.97
C SER A 28 9.07 15.56 -8.51
N VAL A 29 8.49 14.51 -9.10
CA VAL A 29 7.17 13.99 -8.73
C VAL A 29 7.31 12.53 -8.33
N ILE A 30 6.82 12.18 -7.14
CA ILE A 30 6.62 10.79 -6.73
C ILE A 30 5.21 10.35 -7.16
N CYS A 31 5.10 9.15 -7.72
CA CYS A 31 3.85 8.42 -7.87
C CYS A 31 3.93 7.13 -7.06
N ALA A 32 3.32 7.13 -5.88
CA ALA A 32 3.22 5.95 -5.03
C ALA A 32 1.97 5.13 -5.41
N PHE A 33 2.05 3.83 -5.25
CA PHE A 33 0.94 2.91 -5.50
C PHE A 33 1.18 1.58 -4.79
N ARG A 34 0.10 0.83 -4.62
CA ARG A 34 0.14 -0.56 -4.17
C ARG A 34 0.58 -1.45 -5.32
N HIS A 35 1.55 -2.33 -5.08
CA HIS A 35 2.02 -3.36 -6.00
C HIS A 35 1.83 -4.74 -5.37
N ALA A 36 1.24 -5.68 -6.10
CA ALA A 36 1.08 -7.06 -5.64
C ALA A 36 1.02 -8.02 -6.84
N LEU A 37 1.22 -9.31 -6.58
CA LEU A 37 1.09 -10.34 -7.63
C LEU A 37 -0.30 -10.33 -8.29
N GLU A 38 -0.35 -10.45 -9.62
CA GLU A 38 -1.59 -10.58 -10.37
C GLU A 38 -2.26 -11.95 -10.14
N ARG A 39 -3.20 -11.98 -9.19
CA ARG A 39 -3.94 -13.17 -8.74
C ARG A 39 -5.21 -13.49 -9.53
N GLN A 40 -5.75 -12.56 -10.30
CA GLN A 40 -7.02 -12.73 -11.01
C GLN A 40 -6.95 -13.90 -12.01
N LYS A 41 -5.80 -14.13 -12.64
CA LYS A 41 -5.61 -15.28 -13.54
C LYS A 41 -5.66 -16.62 -12.81
N GLU A 42 -5.20 -16.66 -11.56
CA GLU A 42 -5.17 -17.87 -10.72
C GLU A 42 -6.54 -18.15 -10.09
N PHE A 43 -7.23 -17.12 -9.59
CA PHE A 43 -8.45 -17.28 -8.80
C PHE A 43 -9.74 -16.76 -9.46
N GLY A 44 -9.66 -16.24 -10.69
CA GLY A 44 -10.81 -15.75 -11.46
C GLY A 44 -11.45 -14.46 -10.92
N ARG A 45 -10.84 -13.81 -9.92
CA ARG A 45 -11.35 -12.57 -9.30
C ARG A 45 -10.21 -11.71 -8.77
N VAL A 46 -10.42 -10.39 -8.77
CA VAL A 46 -9.54 -9.45 -8.08
C VAL A 46 -9.84 -9.48 -6.59
N THR A 47 -8.80 -9.59 -5.77
CA THR A 47 -8.86 -9.38 -4.33
C THR A 47 -7.87 -8.27 -3.96
N HIS A 48 -8.28 -7.33 -3.12
CA HIS A 48 -7.41 -6.23 -2.70
C HIS A 48 -6.55 -6.60 -1.48
N ILE A 49 -6.30 -7.89 -1.23
CA ILE A 49 -5.45 -8.36 -0.13
C ILE A 49 -4.62 -9.50 -0.71
N ASP A 50 -3.30 -9.42 -0.55
CA ASP A 50 -2.35 -10.44 -0.97
C ASP A 50 -1.08 -10.34 -0.13
N PRO A 51 -0.45 -11.44 0.30
CA PRO A 51 0.78 -11.40 1.09
C PRO A 51 2.01 -10.86 0.32
N THR A 52 1.91 -10.64 -1.00
CA THR A 52 2.94 -9.96 -1.79
C THR A 52 2.69 -8.47 -1.94
N ALA A 53 1.62 -7.95 -1.32
CA ALA A 53 1.24 -6.56 -1.45
C ALA A 53 2.16 -5.66 -0.63
N ARG A 54 2.78 -4.73 -1.34
CA ARG A 54 3.73 -3.75 -0.82
C ARG A 54 3.42 -2.38 -1.40
N ASP A 55 3.79 -1.35 -0.68
CA ASP A 55 3.66 0.02 -1.16
C ASP A 55 5.00 0.50 -1.73
N VAL A 56 4.94 0.93 -2.98
CA VAL A 56 6.11 1.33 -3.77
C VAL A 56 5.84 2.67 -4.43
N PHE A 57 6.88 3.25 -5.03
CA PHE A 57 6.74 4.42 -5.88
C PHE A 57 7.72 4.44 -7.05
N VAL A 58 7.33 5.20 -8.07
CA VAL A 58 8.19 5.61 -9.17
C VAL A 58 8.37 7.12 -9.16
N VAL A 59 9.46 7.58 -9.76
CA VAL A 59 9.85 9.00 -9.74
C VAL A 59 9.82 9.56 -11.15
N SER A 60 9.33 10.79 -11.26
CA SER A 60 9.54 11.65 -12.42
C SER A 60 10.50 12.77 -12.05
N ARG A 61 11.61 12.87 -12.78
CA ARG A 61 12.64 13.92 -12.56
C ARG A 61 12.38 15.19 -13.37
N ASP A 62 11.40 15.18 -14.27
CA ASP A 62 11.10 16.26 -15.21
C ASP A 62 9.74 16.94 -14.96
N GLY A 63 9.24 16.84 -13.73
CA GLY A 63 8.01 17.49 -13.28
C GLY A 63 6.73 16.78 -13.72
N GLY A 64 6.78 15.45 -13.89
CA GLY A 64 5.64 14.60 -14.22
C GLY A 64 5.47 14.31 -15.71
N LYS A 65 6.45 14.62 -16.57
CA LYS A 65 6.36 14.36 -18.02
C LYS A 65 6.77 12.93 -18.35
N THR A 66 7.81 12.42 -17.70
CA THR A 66 8.27 11.03 -17.82
C THR A 66 8.50 10.44 -16.43
N PHE A 67 8.20 9.15 -16.27
CA PHE A 67 8.40 8.42 -15.02
C PHE A 67 9.36 7.26 -15.25
N ASP A 68 10.25 7.04 -14.29
CA ASP A 68 11.15 5.90 -14.29
C ASP A 68 10.37 4.59 -14.03
N SER A 69 10.88 3.47 -14.51
CA SER A 69 10.26 2.16 -14.27
C SER A 69 10.81 1.42 -13.04
N GLU A 70 11.79 2.01 -12.35
CA GLU A 70 12.36 1.45 -11.13
C GLU A 70 11.40 1.63 -9.95
N LEU A 71 11.03 0.52 -9.31
CA LEU A 71 10.21 0.53 -8.10
C LEU A 71 11.07 0.82 -6.88
N ASN A 72 10.76 1.89 -6.18
CA ASN A 72 11.33 2.24 -4.89
C ASN A 72 10.35 1.80 -3.79
N VAL A 73 10.85 1.18 -2.72
CA VAL A 73 9.99 0.59 -1.69
C VAL A 73 9.73 1.60 -0.56
N ILE A 74 8.47 1.74 -0.17
CA ILE A 74 8.03 2.51 1.01
C ILE A 74 7.87 1.56 2.20
N VAL A 75 7.17 0.44 1.98
CA VAL A 75 6.98 -0.65 2.95
C VAL A 75 6.80 -1.96 2.19
N ASP A 76 7.40 -3.03 2.71
CA ASP A 76 7.35 -4.40 2.21
C ASP A 76 7.45 -5.32 3.43
N ASP A 77 6.33 -5.47 4.15
CA ASP A 77 6.24 -6.30 5.36
C ASP A 77 5.71 -7.70 4.99
N PRO A 78 6.53 -8.77 5.13
CA PRO A 78 6.19 -10.10 4.61
C PRO A 78 4.99 -10.76 5.34
N ASP A 79 4.62 -10.24 6.51
CA ASP A 79 3.48 -10.76 7.29
C ASP A 79 2.20 -9.95 7.07
N MET A 80 2.27 -8.90 6.23
CA MET A 80 1.18 -7.97 5.97
C MET A 80 0.84 -7.89 4.48
N SER A 81 -0.33 -7.34 4.20
CA SER A 81 -0.70 -6.82 2.89
C SER A 81 -0.84 -5.31 3.04
N ASP A 82 0.12 -4.55 2.52
CA ASP A 82 0.14 -3.09 2.56
C ASP A 82 -0.78 -2.47 1.50
N GLN A 83 -1.39 -1.33 1.84
CA GLN A 83 -2.51 -0.78 1.09
C GLN A 83 -2.50 0.75 0.99
N ASP A 84 -2.69 1.20 -0.24
CA ASP A 84 -3.17 2.54 -0.60
C ASP A 84 -2.25 3.66 -0.09
N PRO A 85 -0.98 3.72 -0.54
CA PRO A 85 -0.01 4.68 -0.06
C PRO A 85 -0.42 6.09 -0.47
N CYS A 86 -0.77 6.92 0.52
CA CYS A 86 -1.20 8.30 0.34
C CYS A 86 -0.06 9.25 0.71
N VAL A 87 0.55 9.89 -0.29
CA VAL A 87 1.75 10.73 -0.15
C VAL A 87 1.36 12.17 0.21
N ASN A 88 2.03 12.73 1.21
CA ASN A 88 1.91 14.13 1.60
C ASN A 88 3.31 14.70 1.82
N VAL A 89 3.61 15.82 1.17
CA VAL A 89 4.88 16.55 1.38
C VAL A 89 4.62 17.70 2.35
N LEU A 90 5.34 17.72 3.47
CA LEU A 90 5.25 18.74 4.50
C LEU A 90 5.99 20.01 4.08
N THR A 91 5.68 21.12 4.72
CA THR A 91 6.31 22.43 4.45
C THR A 91 7.81 22.47 4.73
N ASP A 92 8.31 21.57 5.58
CA ASP A 92 9.75 21.42 5.86
C ASP A 92 10.47 20.44 4.92
N GLY A 93 9.76 19.94 3.91
CA GLY A 93 10.29 19.04 2.89
C GLY A 93 10.22 17.55 3.23
N ARG A 94 9.83 17.17 4.45
CA ARG A 94 9.61 15.76 4.79
C ARG A 94 8.43 15.18 4.02
N ILE A 95 8.49 13.89 3.73
CA ILE A 95 7.41 13.15 3.10
C ILE A 95 6.76 12.27 4.15
N ILE A 96 5.44 12.34 4.28
CA ILE A 96 4.63 11.39 5.04
C ILE A 96 3.81 10.57 4.06
N VAL A 97 3.85 9.25 4.21
CA VAL A 97 2.96 8.34 3.49
C VAL A 97 2.08 7.64 4.49
N THR A 98 0.76 7.80 4.40
CA THR A 98 -0.21 7.04 5.19
C THR A 98 -0.75 5.88 4.38
N TYR A 99 -0.97 4.75 5.03
CA TYR A 99 -1.47 3.51 4.42
C TYR A 99 -2.22 2.70 5.49
N PHE A 100 -2.90 1.64 5.09
CA PHE A 100 -3.47 0.67 6.03
C PHE A 100 -3.02 -0.74 5.67
N ARG A 101 -3.19 -1.68 6.60
CA ARG A 101 -2.66 -3.04 6.41
C ARG A 101 -3.68 -4.11 6.77
N TRP A 102 -3.52 -5.27 6.14
CA TRP A 102 -4.15 -6.51 6.56
C TRP A 102 -3.08 -7.45 7.09
N ALA A 103 -3.28 -7.99 8.28
CA ALA A 103 -2.52 -9.13 8.77
C ALA A 103 -3.09 -10.41 8.16
N LEU A 104 -2.23 -11.36 7.80
CA LEU A 104 -2.61 -12.63 7.20
C LEU A 104 -2.07 -13.79 8.04
N VAL A 105 -2.90 -14.80 8.25
CA VAL A 105 -2.50 -16.08 8.84
C VAL A 105 -2.99 -17.22 7.94
N PRO A 106 -2.44 -18.44 8.04
CA PRO A 106 -2.97 -19.58 7.31
C PRO A 106 -4.47 -19.78 7.56
N VAL A 107 -5.21 -20.19 6.54
CA VAL A 107 -6.65 -20.44 6.63
C VAL A 107 -7.00 -21.36 7.80
N GLY A 108 -8.07 -21.02 8.53
CA GLY A 108 -8.51 -21.71 9.73
C GLY A 108 -7.84 -21.19 11.02
N LYS A 109 -6.79 -20.38 10.93
CA LYS A 109 -6.14 -19.77 12.09
C LYS A 109 -6.78 -18.45 12.53
N GLY A 110 -7.62 -17.84 11.69
CA GLY A 110 -8.24 -16.55 12.01
C GLY A 110 -8.97 -16.51 13.37
N PRO A 111 -9.88 -17.46 13.67
CA PRO A 111 -10.56 -17.52 14.96
C PRO A 111 -9.64 -17.71 16.17
N GLU A 112 -8.55 -18.47 16.02
CA GLU A 112 -7.54 -18.68 17.07
C GLU A 112 -6.73 -17.40 17.32
N THR A 113 -6.37 -16.68 16.24
CA THR A 113 -5.52 -15.49 16.31
C THR A 113 -6.29 -14.25 16.78
N TRP A 114 -7.52 -14.05 16.30
CA TRP A 114 -8.27 -12.80 16.48
C TRP A 114 -9.59 -12.97 17.25
N GLY A 115 -9.88 -14.17 17.76
CA GLY A 115 -11.13 -14.51 18.42
C GLY A 115 -12.27 -14.82 17.44
N GLU A 116 -13.07 -15.83 17.76
CA GLU A 116 -14.12 -16.36 16.88
C GLU A 116 -15.17 -15.31 16.48
N ASP A 117 -15.72 -14.58 17.46
CA ASP A 117 -16.77 -13.59 17.21
C ASP A 117 -16.28 -12.39 16.39
N LEU A 118 -15.06 -11.92 16.67
CA LEU A 118 -14.45 -10.79 15.97
C LEU A 118 -14.07 -11.20 14.54
N PHE A 119 -13.41 -12.34 14.37
CA PHE A 119 -13.06 -12.85 13.06
C PHE A 119 -14.29 -13.08 12.19
N LYS A 120 -15.36 -13.67 12.75
CA LYS A 120 -16.63 -13.85 12.03
C LYS A 120 -17.24 -12.54 11.56
N ARG A 121 -17.06 -11.46 12.31
CA ARG A 121 -17.64 -10.13 12.00
C ARG A 121 -16.79 -9.31 11.05
N PHE A 122 -15.47 -9.33 11.22
CA PHE A 122 -14.56 -8.39 10.55
C PHE A 122 -13.48 -9.08 9.69
N GLY A 123 -13.19 -10.35 9.95
CA GLY A 123 -12.21 -11.12 9.21
C GLY A 123 -12.63 -11.42 7.77
N ARG A 124 -11.67 -11.90 6.98
CA ARG A 124 -11.85 -12.36 5.60
C ARG A 124 -11.09 -13.65 5.39
N THR A 125 -11.69 -14.64 4.74
CA THR A 125 -10.95 -15.81 4.23
C THR A 125 -10.76 -15.66 2.73
N LEU A 126 -9.51 -15.70 2.28
CA LEU A 126 -9.14 -15.51 0.88
C LEU A 126 -8.44 -16.73 0.30
N HIS A 127 -8.88 -17.07 -0.92
CA HIS A 127 -8.30 -18.11 -1.76
C HIS A 127 -8.21 -19.50 -1.11
N ASN A 128 -8.97 -19.73 -0.04
CA ASN A 128 -8.82 -20.88 0.86
C ASN A 128 -7.36 -21.10 1.32
N ARG A 129 -6.60 -20.01 1.45
CA ARG A 129 -5.19 -20.02 1.85
C ARG A 129 -4.94 -19.16 3.08
N TYR A 130 -5.62 -18.03 3.17
CA TYR A 130 -5.36 -17.04 4.22
C TYR A 130 -6.64 -16.62 4.91
N ASP A 131 -6.57 -16.53 6.24
CA ASP A 131 -7.48 -15.72 7.02
C ASP A 131 -6.82 -14.36 7.27
N CYS A 132 -7.57 -13.29 7.07
CA CYS A 132 -7.07 -11.92 7.06
C CYS A 132 -7.87 -11.06 8.03
N TYR A 133 -7.21 -10.13 8.71
CA TYR A 133 -7.84 -9.16 9.60
C TYR A 133 -7.16 -7.80 9.47
N SER A 134 -7.90 -6.71 9.62
CA SER A 134 -7.34 -5.38 9.48
C SER A 134 -6.37 -5.09 10.63
N ASP A 135 -5.13 -4.74 10.32
CA ASP A 135 -4.10 -4.36 11.30
C ASP A 135 -4.11 -2.85 11.62
N GLY A 136 -4.98 -2.08 10.95
CA GLY A 136 -5.18 -0.66 11.20
C GLY A 136 -4.40 0.23 10.24
N VAL A 137 -4.23 1.49 10.65
CA VAL A 137 -3.64 2.57 9.84
C VAL A 137 -2.20 2.80 10.29
N CYS A 138 -1.30 2.93 9.32
CA CYS A 138 0.13 3.14 9.51
C CYS A 138 0.59 4.37 8.74
N TYR A 139 1.81 4.81 9.04
CA TYR A 139 2.47 5.83 8.26
C TYR A 139 3.98 5.66 8.28
N SER A 140 4.62 6.10 7.20
CA SER A 140 6.08 6.15 7.07
C SER A 140 6.51 7.59 6.82
N ILE A 141 7.69 7.95 7.31
CA ILE A 141 8.29 9.28 7.10
C ILE A 141 9.62 9.12 6.39
N SER A 142 9.84 9.94 5.36
CA SER A 142 11.13 10.12 4.70
C SER A 142 11.62 11.55 4.90
N ASP A 143 12.92 11.69 5.19
CA ASP A 143 13.60 12.98 5.31
C ASP A 143 14.58 13.24 4.12
N ASP A 144 14.65 12.32 3.16
CA ASP A 144 15.65 12.30 2.07
C ASP A 144 15.03 11.94 0.70
N ASN A 145 13.88 12.55 0.40
CA ASN A 145 13.15 12.40 -0.87
C ASN A 145 12.79 10.94 -1.23
N GLY A 146 12.55 10.11 -0.23
CA GLY A 146 12.09 8.72 -0.36
C GLY A 146 13.22 7.71 -0.48
N THR A 147 14.48 8.13 -0.25
CA THR A 147 15.64 7.22 -0.26
C THR A 147 15.60 6.27 0.93
N THR A 148 15.20 6.78 2.10
CA THR A 148 15.00 5.98 3.31
C THR A 148 13.66 6.29 3.97
N TRP A 149 13.08 5.28 4.63
CA TRP A 149 11.78 5.38 5.26
C TRP A 149 11.85 4.91 6.71
N ARG A 150 11.31 5.73 7.62
CA ARG A 150 11.04 5.36 9.00
C ARG A 150 9.60 4.92 9.12
N GLN A 151 9.38 3.64 9.36
CA GLN A 151 8.05 3.10 9.66
C GLN A 151 7.65 3.49 11.07
N MET A 152 6.47 4.08 11.20
CA MET A 152 5.94 4.52 12.48
C MET A 152 4.98 3.48 13.04
N SER A 153 4.71 3.55 14.34
CA SER A 153 3.80 2.61 14.99
C SER A 153 2.39 2.67 14.40
N VAL A 154 1.73 1.51 14.36
CA VAL A 154 0.32 1.39 14.02
C VAL A 154 -0.51 2.36 14.85
N LEU A 155 -1.27 3.21 14.17
CA LEU A 155 -2.25 4.07 14.79
C LEU A 155 -3.45 3.22 15.24
N LYS A 156 -3.88 3.46 16.48
CA LYS A 156 -5.08 2.83 17.06
C LYS A 156 -6.11 3.91 17.34
N PRO A 157 -6.93 4.28 16.35
CA PRO A 157 -8.03 5.21 16.57
C PRO A 157 -8.99 4.68 17.63
N ASP A 158 -9.67 5.58 18.33
CA ASP A 158 -10.76 5.21 19.24
C ASP A 158 -11.82 4.41 18.48
N GLY A 159 -12.22 3.27 19.05
CA GLY A 159 -13.16 2.33 18.41
C GLY A 159 -12.51 1.34 17.44
N PHE A 160 -11.19 1.35 17.25
CA PHE A 160 -10.48 0.30 16.54
C PHE A 160 -10.58 -1.02 17.31
N VAL A 161 -11.32 -1.98 16.75
CA VAL A 161 -11.50 -3.30 17.36
C VAL A 161 -10.32 -4.18 16.98
N LYS A 162 -9.33 -4.24 17.86
CA LYS A 162 -8.22 -5.18 17.72
C LYS A 162 -8.75 -6.61 17.81
N GLY A 163 -8.42 -7.43 16.82
CA GLY A 163 -8.52 -8.89 16.91
C GLY A 163 -7.55 -9.44 17.95
#